data_AF-A0A828UCT4-F1
#
_entry.id   AF-A0A828UCT4-F1
#
_cell.length_a   1.000
_cell.length_b   1.000
_cell.length_c   1.000
_cell.angle_alpha   90.00
_cell.angle_beta   90.00
_cell.angle_gamma   90.00
#
_symmetry.space_group_name_H-M   'P 1'
#
loop_
_entity.id
_entity.type
_entity.pdbx_description
1 polymer ?
#
loop_
_entity_poly.entity_id
_entity_poly.type
_entity_poly.pdbx_seq_one_letter_code
_entity_poly.pdbx_strand_id
1 'polypeptide(L)' 'MYTQQALMYRQKGDREGVRVFLNAAKTEVLNQRYFLGPCPF' A
#
# COMPACT_ATOMS: atom_id res chain seq x y z
N MET A 1 -7.44 -1.12 -0.70
CA MET A 1 -7.73 -1.46 0.74
C MET A 1 -6.51 -1.36 1.67
N TYR A 2 -5.36 -0.85 1.19
CA TYR A 2 -4.10 -0.83 1.93
C TYR A 2 -3.96 0.36 2.91
N THR A 3 -4.65 1.46 2.64
CA THR A 3 -4.65 2.65 3.52
C THR A 3 -5.24 2.34 4.90
N GLN A 4 -6.31 1.54 4.96
CA GLN A 4 -6.95 1.13 6.20
C GLN A 4 -6.07 0.18 7.01
N GLN A 5 -5.33 -0.72 6.34
CA GLN A 5 -4.34 -1.57 6.97
C GLN A 5 -3.18 -0.75 7.54
N ALA A 6 -2.66 0.24 6.81
CA ALA A 6 -1.64 1.16 7.31
C ALA A 6 -2.10 1.89 8.59
N LEU A 7 -3.37 2.30 8.68
CA LEU A 7 -3.92 2.90 9.91
C LEU A 7 -3.95 1.92 11.09
N MET A 8 -4.25 0.64 10.84
CA MET A 8 -4.21 -0.39 11.89
C MET A 8 -2.78 -0.62 12.42
N TYR A 9 -1.78 -0.73 11.54
CA TYR A 9 -0.38 -0.84 11.98
C TYR A 9 0.11 0.42 12.70
N ARG A 10 -0.39 1.60 12.31
CA ARG A 10 -0.11 2.86 13.01
C ARG A 10 -0.65 2.84 14.43
N GLN A 11 -1.87 2.36 14.64
CA GLN A 11 -2.46 2.21 15.99
C GLN A 11 -1.68 1.20 16.83
N LYS A 12 -1.14 0.14 16.21
CA LYS A 12 -0.29 -0.86 16.87
C LYS A 12 1.14 -0.36 17.16
N GLY A 13 1.54 0.77 16.57
CA GLY A 13 2.90 1.33 16.70
C GLY A 13 3.95 0.66 15.79
N ASP A 14 3.52 -0.19 14.86
CA ASP A 14 4.41 -0.89 13.93
C ASP A 14 4.72 -0.04 12.70
N ARG A 15 5.93 0.53 12.67
CA ARG A 15 6.37 1.43 11.61
C ARG A 15 6.65 0.73 10.28
N GLU A 16 7.16 -0.50 10.30
CA GLU A 16 7.46 -1.23 9.06
C GLU A 16 6.17 -1.66 8.38
N GLY A 17 5.18 -2.14 9.16
CA GLY A 17 3.84 -2.43 8.65
C GLY A 17 3.22 -1.20 7.98
N VAL A 18 3.26 -0.04 8.63
CA VAL A 18 2.78 1.22 8.04
C VAL A 18 3.47 1.52 6.71
N ARG A 19 4.80 1.39 6.65
CA ARG A 19 5.60 1.72 5.47
C ARG A 19 5.26 0.82 4.28
N VAL A 20 5.14 -0.49 4.51
CA VAL A 20 4.77 -1.47 3.48
C VAL A 20 3.40 -1.15 2.90
N PHE A 21 2.40 -0.97 3.75
CA PHE A 21 1.03 -0.75 3.30
C PHE A 21 0.81 0.63 2.66
N LEU A 22 1.57 1.65 3.06
CA LEU A 22 1.58 2.94 2.35
C LEU A 22 2.19 2.83 0.95
N ASN A 23 3.26 2.06 0.79
CA ASN A 23 3.85 1.81 -0.53
C ASN A 23 2.93 0.97 -1.43
N ALA A 24 2.23 -0.01 -0.87
CA ALA A 24 1.20 -0.77 -1.56
C ALA A 24 0.02 0.13 -2.01
N ALA A 25 -0.43 1.05 -1.15
CA ALA A 25 -1.45 2.03 -1.52
C ALA A 25 -1.00 2.94 -2.66
N LYS A 26 0.26 3.42 -2.63
CA LYS A 26 0.81 4.23 -3.74
C LYS A 26 0.87 3.47 -5.05
N THR A 27 1.31 2.21 -5.01
CA THR A 27 1.38 1.37 -6.22
C THR A 27 -0.01 1.03 -6.77
N GLU A 28 -1.01 0.80 -5.91
CA GLU A 28 -2.42 0.65 -6.31
C GLU A 28 -2.92 1.88 -7.09
N VAL A 29 -2.68 3.09 -6.56
CA VAL A 29 -3.05 4.35 -7.23
C VAL A 29 -2.32 4.55 -8.55
N LEU A 30 -1.02 4.27 -8.59
CA LEU A 30 -0.24 4.36 -9.83
C LEU A 30 -0.73 3.36 -10.87
N ASN A 31 -1.08 2.14 -10.45
CA ASN A 31 -1.61 1.13 -11.35
C ASN A 31 -2.99 1.53 -11.90
N GLN A 32 -3.86 2.12 -11.07
CA GLN A 32 -5.14 2.67 -11.54
C GLN A 32 -4.96 3.84 -12.50
N ARG A 33 -3.99 4.71 -12.26
CA ARG A 33 -3.76 5.94 -13.04
C ARG A 33 -3.08 5.68 -14.38
N TYR A 34 -2.17 4.72 -14.43
CA TYR A 34 -1.30 4.50 -15.60
C TYR A 34 -1.47 3.12 -16.24
N PHE A 35 -2.42 2.30 -15.77
CA PHE A 35 -2.60 0.90 -16.18
C PHE A 35 -1.25 0.19 -16.35
N LEU A 36 -0.58 -0.07 -15.22
CA LEU A 36 0.72 -0.74 -15.22
C LEU A 36 0.60 -2.25 -15.54
N GLY A 37 -0.63 -2.76 -15.65
CA GLY A 37 -0.92 -4.17 -15.93
C GLY A 37 -0.54 -5.09 -14.77
N PRO A 38 -0.83 -6.40 -14.86
CA PRO A 38 -0.23 -7.36 -13.95
C PRO A 38 1.28 -7.33 -14.13
N CYS A 39 2.00 -7.08 -13.03
CA CYS A 39 3.46 -7.21 -13.00
C CYS A 39 3.82 -8.67 -13.33
N PRO A 40 4.73 -8.94 -14.28
CA PRO A 40 5.09 -10.30 -14.65
C PRO A 40 6.06 -10.87 -13.62
N PHE A 41 5.54 -11.35 -12.48
CA PHE A 41 6.28 -12.19 -11.53
C PHE A 41 5.35 -13.25 -10.96
#